data_AF-A0A2S6RJ98-F1
#
_entry.id   AF-A0A2S6RJ98-F1
#
_cell.length_a   1.000
_cell.length_b   1.000
_cell.length_c   1.000
_cell.angle_alpha   90.00
_cell.angle_beta   90.00
_cell.angle_gamma   90.00
#
_symmetry.space_group_name_H-M   'P 1'
#
loop_
_entity.id
_entity.type
_entity.pdbx_description
1 polymer ?
#
loop_
_entity_poly.entity_id
_entity_poly.type
_entity_poly.pdbx_seq_one_letter_code
_entity_poly.pdbx_strand_id
1 'polypeptide(L)' 'MSDLVINLIFVVATGLIAFHGLTYRNEDGEKDFVRLLFGCISLIFFLRVLFFDLLNIF' A
#
# COMPACT_ATOMS: atom_id res chain seq x y z
N MET A 1 11.27 -20.43 -3.67
CA MET A 1 11.34 -19.38 -2.63
C MET A 1 9.96 -19.34 -2.01
N SER A 2 9.84 -19.61 -0.71
CA SER A 2 8.55 -19.80 -0.03
C SER A 2 7.59 -18.64 -0.28
N ASP A 3 6.37 -18.93 -0.75
CA ASP A 3 5.33 -17.95 -1.13
C ASP A 3 5.08 -16.88 -0.05
N LEU A 4 5.23 -17.27 1.22
CA LEU A 4 5.16 -16.37 2.38
C LEU A 4 6.13 -15.18 2.29
N VAL A 5 7.38 -15.41 1.86
CA VAL A 5 8.41 -14.37 1.79
C VAL A 5 8.09 -13.37 0.70
N ILE A 6 7.58 -13.86 -0.44
CA ILE A 6 7.16 -13.01 -1.56
C ILE A 6 5.94 -12.17 -1.14
N ASN A 7 4.95 -12.77 -0.49
CA ASN A 7 3.77 -12.08 0.01
C ASN A 7 4.13 -11.03 1.07
N LEU A 8 5.07 -11.34 1.96
CA LEU A 8 5.57 -10.41 2.96
C LEU A 8 6.25 -9.19 2.31
N ILE A 9 7.13 -9.42 1.32
CA ILE A 9 7.78 -8.33 0.57
C ILE A 9 6.73 -7.47 -0.14
N PHE A 10 5.72 -8.09 -0.74
CA PHE A 10 4.61 -7.40 -1.40
C PHE A 10 3.82 -6.52 -0.43
N VAL A 11 3.45 -7.07 0.73
CA VAL A 11 2.73 -6.34 1.79
C VAL A 11 3.55 -5.16 2.27
N VAL A 12 4.83 -5.36 2.58
CA VAL A 12 5.71 -4.29 3.07
C VAL A 12 5.87 -3.20 1.99
N ALA A 13 6.16 -3.57 0.75
CA ALA A 13 6.35 -2.62 -0.33
C ALA A 13 5.06 -1.81 -0.62
N THR A 14 3.91 -2.50 -0.71
CA THR A 14 2.63 -1.85 -1.00
C THR A 14 2.16 -0.96 0.16
N GLY A 15 2.44 -1.36 1.40
CA GLY A 15 2.16 -0.54 2.59
C GLY A 15 2.99 0.75 2.61
N LEU A 16 4.28 0.67 2.25
CA LEU A 16 5.15 1.85 2.14
C LEU A 16 4.68 2.81 1.04
N ILE A 17 4.30 2.29 -0.14
CA ILE A 17 3.77 3.10 -1.24
C ILE A 17 2.45 3.78 -0.84
N ALA A 18 1.54 3.03 -0.19
CA ALA A 18 0.28 3.57 0.29
C ALA A 18 0.52 4.70 1.31
N PHE A 19 1.37 4.45 2.31
CA PHE A 19 1.71 5.45 3.33
C PHE A 19 2.33 6.71 2.73
N HIS A 20 3.27 6.55 1.80
CA HIS A 20 3.87 7.68 1.10
C HIS A 20 2.83 8.44 0.28
N GLY A 21 2.00 7.75 -0.52
CA GLY A 21 0.97 8.39 -1.34
C GLY A 21 -0.10 9.15 -0.54
N LEU A 22 -0.45 8.67 0.66
CA LEU A 22 -1.45 9.30 1.54
C LEU A 22 -0.89 10.49 2.34
N THR A 23 0.39 10.39 2.74
CA THR A 23 1.05 11.34 3.63
C THR A 23 1.82 12.43 2.87
N TYR A 24 2.18 12.18 1.61
CA TYR A 24 2.93 13.14 0.79
C TYR A 24 2.16 14.45 0.64
N ARG A 25 2.90 15.55 0.76
CA ARG A 25 2.47 16.92 0.49
C ARG A 25 3.51 17.56 -0.40
N ASN A 26 3.07 18.38 -1.34
CA ASN A 26 4.00 19.15 -2.18
C ASN A 26 4.68 20.26 -1.36
N GLU A 27 5.56 21.02 -1.99
CA GLU A 27 6.33 22.11 -1.36
C GLU A 27 5.41 23.21 -0.79
N ASP A 28 4.24 23.41 -1.40
CA ASP A 28 3.21 24.35 -0.93
C ASP A 28 2.32 23.78 0.18
N GLY A 29 2.54 22.52 0.59
CA GLY A 29 1.76 21.82 1.59
C GLY A 29 0.39 21.31 1.11
N GLU A 30 0.09 21.39 -0.17
CA GLU A 30 -1.12 20.83 -0.78
C GLU A 30 -0.96 19.34 -1.09
N LYS A 31 -2.09 18.63 -1.16
CA LYS A 31 -2.12 17.24 -1.58
C LYS A 31 -2.40 17.17 -3.07
N ASP A 32 -1.50 16.54 -3.81
CA ASP A 32 -1.72 16.20 -5.22
C ASP A 32 -2.82 15.14 -5.31
N PHE A 33 -3.94 15.49 -5.94
CA PHE A 33 -5.13 14.63 -6.05
C PHE A 33 -4.83 13.29 -6.74
N VAL A 34 -4.00 13.28 -7.78
CA VAL A 34 -3.65 12.05 -8.52
C VAL A 34 -2.82 11.13 -7.63
N ARG A 35 -1.88 11.71 -6.88
CA ARG A 35 -1.02 10.97 -5.96
C ARG A 35 -1.80 10.41 -4.77
N LEU A 36 -2.76 11.18 -4.26
CA LEU A 36 -3.69 10.73 -3.23
C LEU A 36 -4.55 9.57 -3.73
N LEU A 37 -5.12 9.67 -4.94
CA LEU A 37 -5.88 8.58 -5.57
C LEU A 37 -5.03 7.32 -5.73
N PHE A 38 -3.79 7.47 -6.19
CA PHE A 38 -2.85 6.35 -6.30
C PHE A 38 -2.53 5.73 -4.93
N GLY A 39 -2.34 6.56 -3.89
CA GLY A 39 -2.17 6.11 -2.51
C GLY A 39 -3.37 5.33 -1.98
N CYS A 40 -4.59 5.78 -2.26
CA CYS A 40 -5.82 5.07 -1.89
C CYS A 40 -5.94 3.70 -2.60
N ILE A 41 -5.65 3.63 -3.90
CA ILE A 41 -5.68 2.37 -4.65
C ILE A 41 -4.62 1.42 -4.09
N SER A 42 -3.40 1.90 -3.85
CA SER A 42 -2.32 1.13 -3.21
C SER A 42 -2.74 0.58 -1.85
N LEU A 43 -3.44 1.38 -1.04
CA LEU A 43 -3.93 0.94 0.27
C LEU A 43 -4.95 -0.22 0.14
N ILE A 44 -5.86 -0.16 -0.83
CA ILE A 44 -6.84 -1.21 -1.07
C ILE A 44 -6.14 -2.52 -1.47
N PHE A 45 -5.14 -2.45 -2.34
CA PHE A 45 -4.34 -3.62 -2.71
C PHE A 45 -3.53 -4.17 -1.54
N PHE A 46 -2.91 -3.29 -0.74
CA PHE A 46 -2.22 -3.68 0.49
C PHE A 46 -3.15 -4.46 1.44
N LEU A 47 -4.35 -3.94 1.71
CA LEU A 47 -5.33 -4.59 2.58
C LEU A 47 -5.75 -5.95 2.01
N ARG A 48 -6.01 -6.03 0.70
CA ARG A 48 -6.34 -7.31 0.05
C ARG A 48 -5.25 -8.36 0.29
N VAL A 49 -3.99 -8.04 0.01
CA VAL A 49 -2.88 -9.00 0.17
C VAL A 49 -2.65 -9.33 1.64
N LEU A 50 -2.76 -8.34 2.53
CA LEU A 50 -2.63 -8.56 3.97
C LEU A 50 -3.70 -9.54 4.50
N PHE A 51 -4.97 -9.35 4.12
CA PHE A 51 -6.07 -10.15 4.66
C PHE A 51 -6.23 -11.52 3.98
N PHE A 52 -6.13 -11.59 2.65
CA PHE A 52 -6.33 -12.84 1.91
C PHE A 52 -5.06 -13.69 1.86
N ASP A 53 -3.93 -13.09 1.47
CA ASP A 53 -2.70 -13.84 1.18
C ASP A 53 -1.83 -14.09 2.41
N LEU A 54 -1.88 -13.21 3.43
CA LEU A 54 -1.01 -13.29 4.60
C LEU A 54 -1.76 -13.78 5.85
N LEU A 55 -2.85 -13.13 6.21
CA LEU A 55 -3.62 -13.49 7.41
C LEU A 55 -4.60 -14.65 7.17
N ASN A 56 -4.94 -14.95 5.92
CA ASN A 56 -5.89 -16.01 5.52
C ASN A 56 -7.22 -15.93 6.31
N ILE A 57 -7.70 -14.70 6.56
CA ILE A 57 -8.93 -14.44 7.34
C ILE A 57 -10.18 -14.52 6.46
N PHE A 58 -10.01 -14.52 5.13
CA PHE A 58 -11.08 -14.59 4.13
C PHE A 58 -10.76 -15.58 3.01
#